data_AF-A0A7R8WNT6-F1
#
_entry.id   AF-A0A7R8WNT6-F1
#
_cell.length_a   1.000
_cell.length_b   1.000
_cell.length_c   1.000
_cell.angle_alpha   90.00
_cell.angle_beta   90.00
_cell.angle_gamma   90.00
#
_symmetry.space_group_name_H-M   'P 1'
#
loop_
_entity.id
_entity.type
_entity.pdbx_description
1 polymer ?
#
loop_
_entity_poly.entity_id
_entity_poly.type
_entity_poly.pdbx_seq_one_letter_code
_entity_poly.pdbx_strand_id
1 'polypeptide(L)'
;MMNQDFAEGLYHLSYGMVDLPTGKMKSREGTVVDADDLMADVIEQAKQSAEVRGSMQEVSDDERNDIYRKVGMAALKYFIIRVNPRKRMTFRPDEALDMQGTTGPYIQNAYVRIQSIIRRYGKSLPENIIAMDEWGAPERQLLNLMVGYKSVIRDAMKDYDPS
;
A
#
# COMPACT_ATOMS: atom_id res chain seq x y z
N MET A 1 -46.41 -0.47 -7.51
CA MET A 1 -45.22 -0.25 -8.36
C MET A 1 -43.98 -0.67 -7.55
N MET A 2 -43.83 -1.97 -7.29
CA MET A 2 -42.76 -2.54 -6.42
C MET A 2 -42.35 -3.92 -6.95
N ASN A 3 -42.00 -4.01 -8.24
CA ASN A 3 -41.49 -5.25 -8.84
C ASN A 3 -40.79 -4.98 -10.17
N GLN A 4 -39.92 -3.96 -10.21
CA GLN A 4 -38.99 -3.84 -11.32
C GLN A 4 -37.65 -4.38 -10.87
N ASP A 5 -37.12 -5.33 -11.64
CA ASP A 5 -35.76 -5.81 -11.44
C ASP A 5 -34.79 -4.64 -11.62
N PHE A 6 -33.83 -4.52 -10.70
CA PHE A 6 -32.77 -3.54 -10.85
C PHE A 6 -31.98 -3.81 -12.12
N ALA A 7 -31.44 -2.76 -12.74
CA ALA A 7 -30.58 -2.91 -13.92
C ALA A 7 -29.41 -3.85 -13.61
N GLU A 8 -29.06 -4.72 -14.57
CA GLU A 8 -27.87 -5.54 -14.49
C GLU A 8 -26.63 -4.65 -14.27
N GLY A 9 -25.72 -5.11 -13.41
CA GLY A 9 -24.50 -4.36 -13.10
C GLY A 9 -24.64 -3.26 -12.03
N LEU A 10 -25.79 -3.15 -11.34
CA LEU A 10 -25.95 -2.24 -10.21
C LEU A 10 -25.37 -2.83 -8.92
N TYR A 11 -24.24 -2.28 -8.45
CA TYR A 11 -23.58 -2.69 -7.21
C TYR A 11 -23.52 -1.55 -6.20
N HIS A 12 -23.92 -1.81 -4.95
CA HIS A 12 -23.64 -0.92 -3.83
C HIS A 12 -22.38 -1.39 -3.09
N LEU A 13 -21.28 -0.65 -3.29
CA LEU A 13 -20.03 -0.86 -2.57
C LEU A 13 -20.07 -0.15 -1.22
N SER A 14 -20.66 -0.82 -0.22
CA SER A 14 -20.69 -0.33 1.16
C SER A 14 -19.28 -0.25 1.74
N TYR A 15 -18.95 0.88 2.39
CA TYR A 15 -17.68 1.05 3.10
C TYR A 15 -17.89 1.47 4.56
N GLY A 16 -16.96 1.08 5.42
CA GLY A 16 -16.88 1.48 6.81
C GLY A 16 -16.27 2.86 6.95
N MET A 17 -16.59 3.53 8.06
CA MET A 17 -15.98 4.82 8.38
C MET A 17 -14.50 4.64 8.73
N VAL A 18 -13.69 5.58 8.28
CA VAL A 18 -12.33 5.78 8.80
C VAL A 18 -12.46 6.73 9.99
N ASP A 19 -11.78 6.44 11.10
CA ASP A 19 -11.66 7.31 12.27
C ASP A 19 -10.18 7.73 12.42
N LEU A 20 -9.91 8.84 13.09
CA LEU A 20 -8.55 9.21 13.51
C LEU A 20 -8.39 8.99 15.02
N PRO A 21 -7.20 8.60 15.51
CA PRO A 21 -6.96 8.31 16.93
C PRO A 21 -7.11 9.55 17.82
N THR A 22 -6.77 10.72 17.28
CA THR A 22 -6.99 12.04 17.87
C THR A 22 -7.60 12.94 16.80
N GLY A 23 -8.45 13.89 17.19
CA GLY A 23 -9.21 14.68 16.22
C GLY A 23 -10.48 13.96 15.81
N LYS A 24 -11.57 14.38 16.44
CA LYS A 24 -12.92 13.84 16.27
C LYS A 24 -13.36 13.97 14.81
N MET A 25 -13.58 12.87 14.09
CA MET A 25 -14.56 12.87 13.00
C MET A 25 -15.96 12.98 13.64
N LYS A 26 -16.34 14.18 14.06
CA LYS A 26 -17.68 14.49 14.60
C LYS A 26 -18.27 15.68 13.87
N SER A 27 -19.13 15.42 12.89
CA SER A 27 -19.80 16.48 12.11
C SER A 27 -20.60 17.48 12.95
N ARG A 28 -21.03 17.09 14.17
CA ARG A 28 -21.80 17.96 15.08
C ARG A 28 -20.97 18.99 15.85
N GLU A 29 -19.65 18.84 15.91
CA GLU A 29 -18.76 19.76 16.64
C GLU A 29 -17.85 20.60 15.70
N GLY A 30 -18.03 20.48 14.38
CA GLY A 30 -17.35 21.33 13.38
C GLY A 30 -15.88 20.99 13.10
N THR A 31 -15.34 19.92 13.68
CA THR A 31 -13.98 19.45 13.41
C THR A 31 -14.05 18.35 12.33
N VAL A 32 -13.95 18.74 11.06
CA VAL A 32 -13.77 17.81 9.94
C VAL A 32 -12.32 17.92 9.52
N VAL A 33 -11.62 16.79 9.44
CA VAL A 33 -10.28 16.75 8.85
C VAL A 33 -10.46 16.60 7.35
N ASP A 34 -9.93 17.56 6.59
CA ASP A 34 -9.95 17.48 5.13
C ASP A 34 -9.04 16.31 4.67
N ALA A 35 -9.42 15.66 3.59
CA ALA A 35 -8.58 14.64 2.98
C ALA A 35 -7.25 15.23 2.51
N ASP A 36 -7.26 16.48 2.04
CA ASP A 36 -6.06 17.19 1.60
C ASP A 36 -5.09 17.44 2.77
N ASP A 37 -5.63 17.88 3.91
CA ASP A 37 -4.85 18.07 5.14
C ASP A 37 -4.27 16.74 5.64
N LEU A 38 -5.07 15.67 5.64
CA LEU A 38 -4.60 14.34 6.03
C LEU A 38 -3.48 13.84 5.11
N MET A 39 -3.60 14.05 3.80
CA MET A 39 -2.54 13.68 2.85
C MET A 39 -1.26 14.47 3.10
N ALA A 40 -1.37 15.79 3.32
CA ALA A 40 -0.22 16.64 3.63
C ALA A 40 0.47 16.19 4.93
N ASP A 41 -0.30 15.90 5.98
CA ASP A 41 0.22 15.44 7.27
C ASP A 41 0.98 14.12 7.16
N VAL A 42 0.45 13.15 6.40
CA VAL A 42 1.12 11.84 6.22
C VAL A 42 2.41 11.99 5.40
N ILE A 43 2.44 12.89 4.42
CA ILE A 43 3.65 13.18 3.63
C ILE A 43 4.71 13.85 4.50
N GLU A 44 4.33 14.81 5.34
CA GLU A 44 5.24 15.48 6.26
C GLU A 44 5.81 14.51 7.30
N GLN A 45 5.00 13.59 7.84
CA GLN A 45 5.49 12.54 8.71
C GLN A 45 6.45 11.57 8.00
N ALA A 46 6.19 11.26 6.72
CA ALA A 46 7.12 10.45 5.92
C ALA A 46 8.48 11.14 5.75
N LYS A 47 8.47 12.46 5.53
CA LYS A 47 9.68 13.29 5.47
C LYS A 47 10.46 13.24 6.77
N GLN A 48 9.82 13.51 7.90
CA GLN A 48 10.47 13.48 9.22
C GLN A 48 11.07 12.10 9.53
N SER A 49 10.33 11.02 9.25
CA SER A 49 10.79 9.64 9.42
C SER A 49 12.01 9.31 8.55
N ALA A 50 12.11 9.89 7.36
CA ALA A 50 13.24 9.70 6.46
C ALA A 50 14.48 10.52 6.87
N GLU A 51 14.29 11.76 7.33
CA GLU A 51 15.37 12.64 7.80
C GLU A 51 16.09 12.07 9.01
N VAL A 52 15.35 11.50 9.98
CA VAL A 52 15.92 10.81 11.15
C VAL A 52 16.84 9.65 10.76
N ARG A 53 16.57 8.99 9.61
CA ARG A 53 17.37 7.86 9.11
C ARG A 53 18.61 8.28 8.31
N GLY A 54 18.77 9.57 8.02
CA GLY A 54 19.95 10.14 7.36
C GLY A 54 20.21 9.67 5.93
N SER A 55 19.19 9.18 5.21
CA SER A 55 19.38 8.34 4.01
C SER A 55 19.32 9.05 2.65
N MET A 56 19.38 10.40 2.57
CA MET A 56 19.03 11.13 1.34
C MET A 56 19.94 12.33 0.98
N GLN A 57 21.19 12.32 1.44
CA GLN A 57 22.11 13.46 1.26
C GLN A 57 22.52 13.72 -0.20
N GLU A 58 22.48 12.70 -1.07
CA GLU A 58 22.91 12.79 -2.48
C GLU A 58 21.77 13.06 -3.48
N VAL A 59 20.54 13.27 -2.99
CA VAL A 59 19.34 13.43 -3.82
C VAL A 59 18.93 14.89 -3.85
N SER A 60 18.52 15.40 -5.02
CA SER A 60 18.00 16.77 -5.16
C SER A 60 16.74 16.99 -4.31
N ASP A 61 16.46 18.24 -3.92
CA ASP A 61 15.30 18.53 -3.08
C ASP A 61 13.96 18.16 -3.76
N ASP A 62 13.85 18.37 -5.08
CA ASP A 62 12.65 17.98 -5.85
C ASP A 62 12.42 16.46 -5.84
N GLU A 63 13.48 15.70 -6.07
CA GLU A 63 13.40 14.23 -6.06
C GLU A 63 13.14 13.71 -4.64
N ARG A 64 13.72 14.35 -3.62
CA ARG A 64 13.46 14.03 -2.21
C ARG A 64 11.99 14.25 -1.85
N ASN A 65 11.42 15.37 -2.26
CA ASN A 65 10.00 15.68 -2.05
C ASN A 65 9.07 14.70 -2.77
N ASP A 66 9.41 14.29 -3.99
CA ASP A 66 8.63 13.26 -4.69
C ASP A 66 8.71 11.88 -4.02
N ILE A 67 9.87 11.51 -3.46
CA ILE A 67 10.02 10.28 -2.66
C ILE A 67 9.12 10.36 -1.41
N TYR A 68 9.14 11.46 -0.67
CA TYR A 68 8.29 11.63 0.52
C TYR A 68 6.82 11.52 0.17
N ARG A 69 6.40 12.15 -0.92
CA ARG A 69 5.03 12.05 -1.44
C ARG A 69 4.68 10.59 -1.79
N LYS A 70 5.55 9.87 -2.49
CA LYS A 70 5.33 8.46 -2.86
C LYS A 70 5.21 7.54 -1.65
N VAL A 71 6.05 7.74 -0.63
CA VAL A 71 6.05 6.96 0.61
C VAL A 71 4.81 7.25 1.44
N GLY A 72 4.50 8.53 1.67
CA GLY A 72 3.30 8.94 2.41
C GLY A 72 2.01 8.47 1.75
N MET A 73 1.89 8.62 0.43
CA MET A 73 0.70 8.13 -0.29
C MET A 73 0.58 6.61 -0.30
N ALA A 74 1.70 5.88 -0.31
CA ALA A 74 1.66 4.42 -0.20
C ALA A 74 1.24 3.97 1.20
N ALA A 75 1.74 4.64 2.25
CA ALA A 75 1.31 4.40 3.62
C ALA A 75 -0.21 4.60 3.76
N LEU A 76 -0.73 5.76 3.34
CA LEU A 76 -2.16 6.07 3.41
C LEU A 76 -3.01 5.08 2.61
N LYS A 77 -2.72 4.89 1.32
CA LYS A 77 -3.52 4.03 0.45
C LYS A 77 -3.50 2.58 0.91
N TYR A 78 -2.31 2.05 1.22
CA TYR A 78 -2.19 0.66 1.65
C TYR A 78 -2.92 0.42 2.97
N PHE A 79 -2.82 1.34 3.93
CA PHE A 79 -3.48 1.20 5.23
C PHE A 79 -5.01 1.18 5.09
N ILE A 80 -5.56 1.95 4.16
CA ILE A 80 -7.01 1.95 3.88
C ILE A 80 -7.42 0.65 3.18
N ILE A 81 -6.73 0.25 2.10
CA ILE A 81 -7.18 -0.89 1.29
C ILE A 81 -6.95 -2.24 1.97
N ARG A 82 -5.94 -2.39 2.85
CA ARG A 82 -5.63 -3.68 3.53
C ARG A 82 -6.72 -4.15 4.50
N VAL A 83 -7.76 -3.36 4.73
CA VAL A 83 -8.87 -3.70 5.60
C VAL A 83 -10.10 -3.86 4.73
N ASN A 84 -10.83 -4.95 4.96
CA ASN A 84 -12.08 -5.22 4.27
C ASN A 84 -12.96 -3.94 4.24
N PRO A 85 -13.44 -3.51 3.06
CA PRO A 85 -14.12 -2.23 2.89
C PRO A 85 -15.26 -2.00 3.86
N ARG A 86 -15.99 -3.05 4.26
CA ARG A 86 -17.18 -2.93 5.14
C ARG A 86 -16.84 -2.68 6.60
N LYS A 87 -15.58 -2.83 7.01
CA LYS A 87 -15.16 -2.66 8.40
C LYS A 87 -14.81 -1.19 8.67
N ARG A 88 -15.26 -0.69 9.81
CA ARG A 88 -14.76 0.58 10.38
C ARG A 88 -13.30 0.41 10.77
N MET A 89 -12.48 1.44 10.59
CA MET A 89 -11.06 1.43 10.94
C MET A 89 -10.63 2.72 11.62
N THR A 90 -9.51 2.67 12.33
CA THR A 90 -8.82 3.86 12.84
C THR A 90 -7.51 4.02 12.10
N PHE A 91 -7.36 5.10 11.34
CA PHE A 91 -6.14 5.40 10.59
C PHE A 91 -5.07 5.97 11.52
N ARG A 92 -3.93 5.28 11.60
CA ARG A 92 -2.79 5.62 12.45
C ARG A 92 -1.57 5.89 11.57
N PRO A 93 -1.23 7.15 11.29
CA PRO A 93 -0.14 7.51 10.38
C PRO A 93 1.22 6.89 10.75
N ASP A 94 1.53 6.82 12.03
CA ASP A 94 2.73 6.21 12.61
C ASP A 94 2.83 4.72 12.27
N GLU A 95 1.74 3.97 12.43
CA GLU A 95 1.67 2.56 12.02
C GLU A 95 1.72 2.38 10.51
N ALA A 96 1.09 3.29 9.75
CA ALA A 96 1.06 3.23 8.29
C ALA A 96 2.43 3.46 7.66
N LEU A 97 3.29 4.25 8.32
CA LEU A 97 4.63 4.61 7.86
C LEU A 97 5.73 3.64 8.33
N ASP A 98 5.40 2.61 9.11
CA ASP A 98 6.37 1.63 9.56
C ASP A 98 7.02 0.92 8.35
N MET A 99 8.34 0.72 8.41
CA MET A 99 9.09 -0.03 7.41
C MET A 99 9.18 -1.52 7.76
N GLN A 100 8.46 -1.98 8.78
CA GLN A 100 8.27 -3.37 9.14
C GLN A 100 6.79 -3.74 9.06
N GLY A 101 6.52 -5.03 8.87
CA GLY A 101 5.14 -5.55 8.83
C GLY A 101 4.44 -5.33 7.48
N THR A 102 3.12 -5.21 7.53
CA THR A 102 2.24 -5.07 6.36
C THR A 102 1.89 -3.61 6.12
N THR A 103 2.78 -2.89 5.44
CA THR A 103 2.61 -1.46 5.13
C THR A 103 2.98 -1.16 3.68
N GLY A 104 2.48 -0.02 3.17
CA GLY A 104 2.84 0.47 1.84
C GLY A 104 4.35 0.73 1.68
N PRO A 105 5.00 1.43 2.63
CA PRO A 105 6.45 1.65 2.60
C PRO A 105 7.27 0.36 2.65
N TYR A 106 6.84 -0.67 3.38
CA TYR A 106 7.51 -1.98 3.37
C TYR A 106 7.52 -2.60 1.97
N ILE A 107 6.37 -2.58 1.28
CA ILE A 107 6.24 -3.12 -0.08
C ILE A 107 7.11 -2.31 -1.07
N GLN A 108 7.11 -0.98 -0.95
CA GLN A 108 7.97 -0.12 -1.79
C GLN A 108 9.46 -0.41 -1.55
N ASN A 109 9.88 -0.62 -0.31
CA ASN A 109 11.26 -0.97 0.01
C ASN A 109 11.66 -2.32 -0.62
N ALA A 110 10.77 -3.33 -0.58
CA ALA A 110 11.00 -4.60 -1.28
C ALA A 110 11.20 -4.38 -2.78
N TYR A 111 10.38 -3.55 -3.43
CA TYR A 111 10.54 -3.18 -4.83
C TYR A 111 11.89 -2.50 -5.09
N VAL A 112 12.28 -1.51 -4.30
CA VAL A 112 13.56 -0.80 -4.44
C VAL A 112 14.75 -1.76 -4.30
N ARG A 113 14.70 -2.70 -3.36
CA ARG A 113 15.74 -3.72 -3.18
C ARG A 113 15.85 -4.63 -4.40
N ILE A 114 14.73 -5.09 -4.96
CA ILE A 114 14.71 -5.88 -6.20
C ILE A 114 15.31 -5.09 -7.36
N GLN A 115 14.90 -3.84 -7.54
CA GLN A 115 15.45 -2.98 -8.60
C GLN A 115 16.96 -2.71 -8.42
N SER A 116 17.44 -2.60 -7.19
CA SER A 116 18.86 -2.44 -6.88
C SER A 116 19.68 -3.68 -7.30
N ILE A 117 19.16 -4.88 -7.03
CA ILE A 117 19.76 -6.14 -7.51
C ILE A 117 19.82 -6.15 -9.04
N ILE A 118 18.72 -5.83 -9.71
CA ILE A 118 18.65 -5.79 -11.19
C ILE A 118 19.64 -4.76 -11.76
N ARG A 119 19.76 -3.57 -11.16
CA ARG A 119 20.74 -2.56 -11.61
C ARG A 119 22.18 -3.05 -11.45
N ARG A 120 22.47 -3.78 -10.37
CA ARG A 120 23.82 -4.28 -10.06
C ARG A 120 24.25 -5.42 -10.99
N TYR A 121 23.34 -6.33 -11.31
CA TYR A 121 23.66 -7.56 -12.04
C TYR A 121 23.14 -7.58 -13.49
N GLY A 122 22.40 -6.55 -13.89
CA GLY A 122 21.75 -6.49 -15.20
C GLY A 122 20.39 -7.20 -15.24
N LYS A 123 19.72 -7.08 -16.38
CA LYS A 123 18.42 -7.74 -16.64
C LYS A 123 18.56 -9.12 -17.29
N SER A 124 19.76 -9.48 -17.73
CA SER A 124 20.05 -10.79 -18.31
C SER A 124 19.97 -11.84 -17.21
N LEU A 125 19.36 -12.97 -17.54
CA LEU A 125 19.45 -14.14 -16.68
C LEU A 125 20.92 -14.59 -16.59
N PRO A 126 21.39 -15.05 -15.42
CA PRO A 126 22.71 -15.66 -15.32
C PRO A 126 22.78 -16.90 -16.23
N GLU A 127 23.95 -17.19 -16.79
CA GLU A 127 24.16 -18.34 -17.68
C GLU A 127 23.92 -19.69 -16.98
N ASN A 128 24.09 -19.71 -15.66
CA ASN A 128 23.98 -20.87 -14.78
C ASN A 128 22.75 -20.72 -13.86
N ILE A 129 21.57 -20.85 -14.46
CA ILE A 129 20.31 -20.99 -13.73
C ILE A 129 20.27 -22.38 -13.10
N ILE A 130 20.19 -22.44 -11.78
CA ILE A 130 19.99 -23.70 -11.05
C ILE A 130 18.65 -24.35 -11.43
N ALA A 131 18.63 -25.67 -11.54
CA ALA A 131 17.41 -26.40 -11.87
C ALA A 131 16.39 -26.29 -10.72
N MET A 132 15.09 -26.40 -11.05
CA MET A 132 14.01 -26.14 -10.08
C MET A 132 14.00 -27.14 -8.91
N ASP A 133 14.52 -28.34 -9.11
CA ASP A 133 14.74 -29.35 -8.09
C ASP A 133 15.82 -28.94 -7.06
N GLU A 134 16.74 -28.06 -7.42
CA GLU A 134 17.76 -27.48 -6.53
C GLU A 134 17.25 -26.27 -5.74
N TRP A 135 16.04 -25.77 -6.02
CA TRP A 135 15.49 -24.60 -5.32
C TRP A 135 15.15 -24.93 -3.87
N GLY A 136 15.48 -24.00 -2.98
CA GLY A 136 15.08 -24.05 -1.57
C GLY A 136 13.60 -23.79 -1.35
N ALA A 137 13.18 -23.92 -0.08
CA ALA A 137 11.80 -23.66 0.30
C ALA A 137 11.32 -22.22 0.00
N PRO A 138 12.12 -21.15 0.24
CA PRO A 138 11.70 -19.78 -0.05
C PRO A 138 11.44 -19.52 -1.54
N GLU A 139 12.30 -20.03 -2.43
CA GLU A 139 12.16 -19.84 -3.88
C GLU A 139 10.90 -20.53 -4.40
N ARG A 140 10.64 -21.77 -3.94
CA ARG A 140 9.42 -22.51 -4.29
C ARG A 140 8.16 -21.81 -3.78
N GLN A 141 8.20 -21.27 -2.55
CA GLN A 141 7.10 -20.50 -2.00
C GLN A 141 6.83 -19.23 -2.81
N LEU A 142 7.89 -18.50 -3.18
CA LEU A 142 7.77 -17.31 -4.02
C LEU A 142 7.15 -17.63 -5.38
N LEU A 143 7.58 -18.71 -6.03
CA LEU A 143 6.99 -19.16 -7.30
C LEU A 143 5.49 -19.45 -7.16
N ASN A 144 5.08 -20.17 -6.11
CA ASN A 144 3.67 -20.46 -5.86
C ASN A 144 2.85 -19.18 -5.70
N LEU A 145 3.37 -18.18 -4.98
CA LEU A 145 2.73 -16.87 -4.83
C LEU A 145 2.61 -16.14 -6.17
N MET A 146 3.65 -16.17 -7.00
CA MET A 146 3.64 -15.55 -8.33
C MET A 146 2.63 -16.21 -9.26
N VAL A 147 2.52 -17.54 -9.24
CA VAL A 147 1.53 -18.29 -10.03
C VAL A 147 0.11 -17.97 -9.58
N GLY A 148 -0.10 -17.83 -8.26
CA GLY A 148 -1.40 -17.47 -7.66
C GLY A 148 -1.84 -16.02 -7.88
N TYR A 149 -0.98 -15.12 -8.35
CA TYR A 149 -1.32 -13.70 -8.47
C TYR A 149 -2.59 -13.43 -9.28
N LYS A 150 -2.77 -14.14 -10.42
CA LYS A 150 -3.96 -13.96 -11.26
C LYS A 150 -5.25 -14.42 -10.60
N SER A 151 -5.21 -15.43 -9.72
CA SER A 151 -6.42 -15.86 -9.01
C SER A 151 -6.80 -14.82 -7.97
N VAL A 152 -5.84 -14.28 -7.23
CA VAL A 152 -6.08 -13.20 -6.25
C VAL A 152 -6.77 -12.00 -6.90
N ILE A 153 -6.32 -11.56 -8.07
CA ILE A 153 -6.96 -10.45 -8.80
C ILE A 153 -8.39 -10.80 -9.22
N ARG A 154 -8.65 -12.05 -9.62
CA ARG A 154 -9.98 -12.50 -10.01
C ARG A 154 -10.92 -12.55 -8.80
N ASP A 155 -10.43 -13.04 -7.67
CA ASP A 155 -11.20 -13.14 -6.44
C ASP A 155 -11.55 -11.73 -5.91
N ALA A 156 -10.58 -10.81 -5.87
CA ALA A 156 -10.79 -9.40 -5.54
C ALA A 156 -11.85 -8.73 -6.44
N MET A 157 -11.83 -9.01 -7.75
CA MET A 157 -12.82 -8.50 -8.71
C MET A 157 -14.21 -9.08 -8.46
N LYS A 158 -14.30 -10.40 -8.23
CA LYS A 158 -15.56 -11.10 -8.00
C LYS A 158 -16.23 -10.65 -6.71
N ASP A 159 -15.43 -10.42 -5.68
CA ASP A 159 -15.90 -10.10 -4.34
C ASP A 159 -16.00 -8.59 -4.08
N TYR A 160 -15.53 -7.77 -5.04
CA TYR A 160 -15.40 -6.31 -4.93
C TYR A 160 -14.63 -5.88 -3.67
N ASP A 161 -13.59 -6.65 -3.34
CA ASP A 161 -12.75 -6.46 -2.16
C ASP A 161 -11.29 -6.23 -2.58
N PRO A 162 -10.74 -5.01 -2.41
CA PRO A 162 -9.35 -4.69 -2.72
C PRO A 162 -8.36 -5.06 -1.60
N SER A 163 -8.83 -5.65 -0.49
CA SER A 163 -7.99 -5.97 0.69
C SER A 163 -7.14 -7.22 0.59
#